data_AF-A0A815YEY5-F1
#
_entry.id   AF-A0A815YEY5-F1
#
_cell.length_a   1.000
_cell.length_b   1.000
_cell.length_c   1.000
_cell.angle_alpha   90.00
_cell.angle_beta   90.00
_cell.angle_gamma   90.00
#
_symmetry.space_group_name_H-M   'P 1'
#
loop_
_entity.id
_entity.type
_entity.pdbx_description
1 polymer ?
#
loop_
_entity_poly.entity_id
_entity_poly.type
_entity_poly.pdbx_seq_one_letter_code
_entity_poly.pdbx_strand_id
1 'polypeptide(L)'
;DTNIKKTCHKLPELKEDLSKLNPGCRLEATLGIGYDKTKKWLSQMNIPIPKNLLEFKEKIGTQGKSMPSTGNFWHVFLICVSSH
;
A
#
# COMPACT_ATOMS: atom_id res chain seq x y z
N ASP A 1 -5.79 -8.05 11.97
CA ASP A 1 -5.90 -8.80 10.71
C ASP A 1 -4.56 -9.51 10.48
N THR A 2 -4.53 -10.81 10.72
CA THR A 2 -3.28 -11.61 10.84
C THR A 2 -2.51 -11.70 9.52
N ASN A 3 -3.19 -11.48 8.40
CA ASN A 3 -2.61 -11.56 7.06
C ASN A 3 -1.74 -10.33 6.72
N ILE A 4 -2.15 -9.11 7.12
CA ILE A 4 -1.38 -7.88 6.84
C ILE A 4 -0.02 -7.91 7.53
N LYS A 5 0.02 -8.29 8.82
CA LYS A 5 1.29 -8.42 9.56
C LYS A 5 2.22 -9.42 8.88
N LYS A 6 1.70 -10.59 8.50
CA LYS A 6 2.46 -11.61 7.78
C LYS A 6 3.01 -11.07 6.44
N THR A 7 2.20 -10.35 5.67
CA THR A 7 2.64 -9.75 4.41
C THR A 7 3.73 -8.68 4.63
N CYS A 8 3.60 -7.82 5.65
CA CYS A 8 4.63 -6.84 5.99
C CYS A 8 5.98 -7.52 6.30
N HIS A 9 5.97 -8.64 7.02
CA HIS A 9 7.19 -9.39 7.36
C HIS A 9 7.79 -10.13 6.15
N LYS A 10 6.96 -10.58 5.21
CA LYS A 10 7.40 -11.32 4.02
C LYS A 10 7.78 -10.45 2.83
N LEU A 11 7.40 -9.17 2.83
CA LEU A 11 7.66 -8.27 1.71
C LEU A 11 9.15 -8.12 1.37
N PRO A 12 10.09 -8.04 2.33
CA PRO A 12 11.52 -8.01 2.04
C PRO A 12 12.02 -9.29 1.37
N GLU A 13 11.61 -10.46 1.90
CA GLU A 13 11.97 -11.78 1.35
C GLU A 13 11.44 -11.92 -0.09
N LEU A 14 10.18 -11.56 -0.33
CA LEU A 14 9.59 -11.56 -1.67
C LEU A 14 10.36 -10.64 -2.63
N LYS A 15 10.78 -9.46 -2.17
CA LYS A 15 11.58 -8.53 -2.97
C LYS A 15 12.94 -9.14 -3.33
N GLU A 16 13.63 -9.77 -2.37
CA GLU A 16 14.92 -10.42 -2.61
C GLU A 16 14.80 -11.58 -3.60
N ASP A 17 13.81 -12.44 -3.45
CA ASP A 17 13.61 -13.58 -4.34
C ASP A 17 13.29 -13.14 -5.77
N LEU A 18 12.45 -12.11 -5.92
CA LEU A 18 12.17 -11.53 -7.24
C LEU A 18 13.38 -10.82 -7.84
N SER A 19 14.26 -10.24 -7.02
CA SER A 19 15.51 -9.62 -7.49
C SER A 19 16.51 -10.66 -8.00
N LYS A 20 16.55 -11.86 -7.41
CA LYS A 20 17.36 -12.98 -7.93
C LYS A 20 16.89 -13.44 -9.31
N LEU A 21 15.57 -13.41 -9.54
CA LEU A 21 14.97 -13.76 -10.84
C LEU A 21 15.18 -12.67 -11.90
N ASN A 22 15.46 -11.43 -11.48
CA ASN A 22 15.61 -10.28 -12.37
C ASN A 22 16.88 -9.48 -12.03
N PRO A 23 18.08 -10.06 -12.22
CA PRO A 23 19.34 -9.48 -11.71
C PRO A 23 19.73 -8.13 -12.33
N GLY A 24 19.15 -7.75 -13.48
CA GLY A 24 19.35 -6.43 -14.09
C GLY A 24 18.36 -5.35 -13.61
N CYS A 25 17.44 -5.71 -12.72
CA CYS A 25 16.35 -4.85 -12.28
C CYS A 25 16.46 -4.56 -10.78
N ARG A 26 16.46 -3.28 -10.42
CA ARG A 26 16.21 -2.89 -9.03
C ARG A 26 14.70 -2.97 -8.80
N LEU A 27 14.29 -3.82 -7.86
CA LEU A 27 12.88 -3.94 -7.50
C LEU A 27 12.52 -3.03 -6.32
N GLU A 28 11.42 -2.31 -6.45
CA GLU A 28 10.80 -1.55 -5.38
C GLU A 28 9.43 -2.12 -5.07
N ALA A 29 9.19 -2.42 -3.79
CA ALA A 29 7.95 -3.00 -3.30
C ALA A 29 7.26 -1.98 -2.38
N THR A 30 6.03 -1.58 -2.71
CA THR A 30 5.22 -0.69 -1.88
C THR A 30 3.96 -1.40 -1.44
N LEU A 31 3.68 -1.39 -0.13
CA LEU A 31 2.44 -1.89 0.45
C LEU A 31 1.53 -0.72 0.79
N GLY A 32 0.35 -0.65 0.16
CA GLY A 32 -0.72 0.26 0.53
C GLY A 32 -1.76 -0.44 1.39
N ILE A 33 -2.25 0.23 2.44
CA ILE A 33 -3.29 -0.26 3.32
C ILE A 33 -4.38 0.82 3.42
N GLY A 34 -5.64 0.44 3.18
CA GLY A 34 -6.80 1.33 3.26
C GLY A 34 -6.92 2.06 4.60
N TYR A 35 -7.58 3.22 4.56
CA TYR A 35 -7.66 4.18 5.67
C TYR A 35 -8.14 3.56 6.99
N ASP A 36 -9.29 2.88 6.98
CA ASP A 36 -9.89 2.31 8.20
C ASP A 36 -8.99 1.24 8.83
N LYS A 37 -8.40 0.39 7.99
CA LYS A 37 -7.49 -0.67 8.43
C LYS A 37 -6.22 -0.07 9.03
N THR A 38 -5.65 0.95 8.38
CA THR A 38 -4.47 1.67 8.89
C THR A 38 -4.78 2.33 10.24
N LYS A 39 -5.90 3.06 10.33
CA LYS A 39 -6.33 3.71 11.58
C LYS A 39 -6.49 2.70 12.72
N LYS A 40 -7.23 1.61 12.48
CA LYS A 40 -7.42 0.54 13.47
C LYS A 40 -6.09 -0.07 13.92
N TRP A 41 -5.20 -0.34 12.98
CA TRP A 41 -3.92 -0.97 13.26
C TRP A 41 -2.98 -0.07 14.07
N LEU A 42 -2.87 1.22 13.69
CA LEU A 42 -2.07 2.19 14.44
C LEU A 42 -2.60 2.41 15.86
N SER A 43 -3.92 2.49 16.04
CA SER A 43 -4.52 2.58 17.38
C SER A 43 -4.21 1.36 18.25
N GLN A 44 -4.23 0.14 17.69
CA GLN A 44 -3.87 -1.08 18.43
C GLN A 44 -2.40 -1.12 18.85
N MET A 45 -1.53 -0.43 18.12
CA MET A 45 -0.09 -0.35 18.41
C MET A 45 0.27 0.89 19.25
N ASN A 46 -0.71 1.71 19.64
CA ASN A 46 -0.49 3.00 20.28
C ASN A 46 0.45 3.92 19.47
N ILE A 47 0.37 3.85 18.14
CA ILE A 47 1.14 4.70 17.23
C ILE A 47 0.25 5.87 16.79
N PRO A 48 0.73 7.12 16.84
CA PRO A 48 -0.01 8.27 16.33
C PRO A 48 -0.39 8.13 14.86
N ILE A 49 -1.64 8.46 14.52
CA ILE A 49 -2.10 8.48 13.12
C ILE A 49 -1.45 9.67 12.41
N PRO A 50 -0.81 9.48 11.23
CA PRO A 50 -0.26 10.60 10.46
C PRO A 50 -1.32 11.64 10.12
N LYS A 51 -1.01 12.92 10.32
CA LYS A 51 -1.97 14.04 10.11
C LYS A 51 -2.49 14.12 8.67
N ASN A 52 -1.71 13.65 7.71
CA ASN A 52 -2.01 13.64 6.27
C ASN A 52 -2.65 12.33 5.79
N LEU A 53 -2.85 11.35 6.68
CA LEU A 53 -3.64 10.17 6.34
C LEU A 53 -5.12 10.54 6.38
N LEU A 54 -5.73 10.71 5.21
CA LEU A 54 -7.11 11.12 5.05
C LEU A 54 -7.91 10.04 4.33
N GLU A 55 -9.15 9.84 4.75
CA GLU A 55 -10.10 9.02 4.02
C GLU A 55 -10.40 9.69 2.68
N PHE A 56 -10.26 8.95 1.58
CA PHE A 56 -10.71 9.44 0.29
C PHE A 56 -12.24 9.47 0.28
N LYS A 57 -12.81 10.66 0.17
CA LYS A 57 -14.25 10.84 -0.01
C LYS A 57 -14.54 11.03 -1.49
N GLU A 58 -15.54 10.31 -1.99
CA GLU A 58 -15.98 10.43 -3.38
C GLU A 58 -16.22 11.90 -3.73
N LYS A 59 -15.74 12.31 -4.90
CA LYS A 59 -15.97 13.64 -5.46
C LYS A 59 -16.79 13.51 -6.72
N ILE A 60 -17.94 14.17 -6.74
CA ILE A 60 -18.73 14.39 -7.95
C ILE A 60 -18.23 15.69 -8.58
N GLY A 61 -17.60 15.59 -9.74
CA GLY A 61 -17.10 16.73 -10.51
C GLY A 61 -18.23 17.49 -11.21
N THR A 62 -17.94 18.72 -11.61
CA THR A 62 -18.89 19.67 -12.24
C THR A 62 -19.44 19.24 -13.61
N GLN A 63 -18.93 18.15 -14.20
CA GLN A 63 -19.35 17.61 -15.50
C GLN A 63 -19.95 16.20 -15.39
N GLY A 64 -20.46 15.80 -14.22
CA GLY A 64 -21.02 14.46 -14.01
C GLY A 64 -19.97 13.34 -13.99
N LYS A 65 -18.67 13.69 -14.02
CA LYS A 65 -17.56 12.75 -13.79
C LYS A 65 -17.41 12.53 -12.29
N SER A 66 -17.60 11.30 -11.81
CA SER A 66 -17.27 10.93 -10.44
C SER A 66 -15.86 10.36 -10.35
N MET A 67 -15.18 10.64 -9.23
CA MET A 67 -14.01 9.86 -8.82
C MET A 67 -14.47 8.95 -7.68
N PRO A 68 -14.92 7.72 -8.00
CA PRO A 68 -15.56 6.85 -7.03
C PRO A 68 -14.56 6.44 -5.94
N SER A 69 -15.02 6.41 -4.70
CA SER A 69 -14.31 5.75 -3.62
C SER A 69 -14.65 4.26 -3.68
N THR A 70 -13.78 3.45 -4.27
CA THR A 70 -13.89 2.01 -4.15
C THR A 70 -13.45 1.60 -2.73
N GLY A 71 -13.99 0.50 -2.18
CA GLY A 71 -13.88 0.13 -0.76
C GLY A 71 -12.45 -0.07 -0.20
N ASN A 72 -12.35 -0.59 1.02
CA ASN A 72 -11.06 -0.79 1.70
C ASN A 72 -10.17 -1.85 0.99
N PHE A 73 -9.17 -1.41 0.24
CA PHE A 73 -8.18 -2.29 -0.40
C PHE A 73 -6.82 -2.27 0.29
N TRP A 74 -6.04 -3.31 0.06
CA TRP A 74 -4.60 -3.31 0.26
C TRP A 74 -3.95 -3.81 -1.03
N HIS A 75 -2.82 -3.23 -1.42
CA HIS A 75 -2.10 -3.58 -2.65
C HIS A 75 -0.62 -3.71 -2.37
N VAL A 76 0.05 -4.59 -3.10
CA VAL A 76 1.51 -4.62 -3.19
C VAL A 76 1.86 -4.24 -4.62
N PHE A 77 2.54 -3.11 -4.80
CA PHE A 77 3.09 -2.72 -6.08
C PHE A 77 4.56 -3.12 -6.13
N LEU A 78 4.93 -3.87 -7.17
CA LEU A 78 6.32 -4.21 -7.49
C LEU A 78 6.69 -3.44 -8.74
N ILE A 79 7.63 -2.52 -8.61
CA ILE A 79 8.12 -1.70 -9.71
C ILE A 79 9.53 -2.17 -10.04
N CYS A 80 9.75 -2.50 -11.31
CA CYS A 80 11.09 -2.64 -11.84
C CYS A 80 11.63 -1.26 -12.20
N VAL A 81 12.59 -0.77 -11.42
CA VAL A 81 13.37 0.42 -11.78
C VAL A 81 14.65 -0.08 -12.45
N SER A 82 14.79 0.23 -13.74
CA SER A 82 16.02 -0.06 -14.48
C SER A 82 17.18 0.71 -13.86
N SER A 83 18.24 -0.01 -13.51
CA SER A 83 19.54 0.60 -13.23
C SER A 83 20.07 1.19 -14.54
N HIS A 84 20.19 2.52 -14.62
CA HIS A 84 20.99 3.17 -15.65
C HIS A 84 22.49 2.98 -15.35
#